data_AF-A0A847N7T2-F1
#
_entry.id   AF-A0A847N7T2-F1
#
_cell.length_a   1.000
_cell.length_b   1.000
_cell.length_c   1.000
_cell.angle_alpha   90.00
_cell.angle_beta   90.00
_cell.angle_gamma   90.00
#
_symmetry.space_group_name_H-M   'P 1'
#
loop_
_entity.id
_entity.type
_entity.pdbx_description
1 polymer ?
#
loop_
_entity_poly.entity_id
_entity_poly.type
_entity_poly.pdbx_seq_one_letter_code
_entity_poly.pdbx_strand_id
1 'polypeptide(L)'
;EIYVIFEEVAKSDYRFAKQFYDYKEIKYIPYEENKSLQAMVRDLATQTATDYLNLSNTLGFRKVVDGKVVYSSLRDTYMNTIDEAVLSLNQGTATYQEMVKNTIKELGSSGIRTVNYESGYSRRLDSSVRMNIMDGMRNLHNEMQKVIAEEVGTDGIEISVHENPAEDHKDIQGKQFTNAEFEKLNSELKRPISTMNCYHYIFNIIMGVSEPRYSQEELDKINEDNEKGFELDGKHYTNYEGTQLQRRIETEIRKNKDIHIIAKASGNNELIAESQTKIRQLTKKYKELSDVSGLPTKMERLQVEGFKRVNLKELK
;
A
#
# COMPACT_ATOMS: atom_id res chain seq x y z
N GLU A 1 -1.86 -0.71 -19.01
CA GLU A 1 -3.17 -0.28 -18.43
C GLU A 1 -3.11 0.34 -17.03
N ILE A 2 -2.08 0.07 -16.21
CA ILE A 2 -1.89 0.63 -14.83
C ILE A 2 -2.02 2.16 -14.78
N TYR A 3 -1.69 2.76 -15.92
CA TYR A 3 -1.90 4.13 -16.34
C TYR A 3 -3.19 4.83 -15.86
N VAL A 4 -4.37 4.21 -15.74
CA VAL A 4 -5.59 4.96 -15.36
C VAL A 4 -5.55 5.43 -13.89
N ILE A 5 -5.06 4.59 -12.98
CA ILE A 5 -4.87 5.00 -11.57
C ILE A 5 -3.81 6.10 -11.51
N PHE A 6 -2.74 5.93 -12.30
CA PHE A 6 -1.65 6.89 -12.40
C PHE A 6 -2.13 8.22 -13.01
N GLU A 7 -3.00 8.16 -14.01
CA GLU A 7 -3.63 9.28 -14.68
C GLU A 7 -4.57 10.03 -13.73
N GLU A 8 -5.38 9.33 -12.92
CA GLU A 8 -6.25 10.00 -11.94
C GLU A 8 -5.46 10.68 -10.82
N VAL A 9 -4.38 10.06 -10.34
CA VAL A 9 -3.44 10.72 -9.41
C VAL A 9 -2.81 11.95 -10.08
N ALA A 10 -2.29 11.79 -11.30
CA ALA A 10 -1.69 12.89 -12.05
C ALA A 10 -2.67 14.05 -12.30
N LYS A 11 -3.91 13.75 -12.69
CA LYS A 11 -4.98 14.75 -12.85
C LYS A 11 -5.30 15.46 -11.53
N SER A 12 -5.35 14.72 -10.43
CA SER A 12 -5.60 15.30 -9.10
C SER A 12 -4.49 16.28 -8.71
N ASP A 13 -3.23 15.87 -8.85
CA ASP A 13 -2.07 16.71 -8.53
C ASP A 13 -2.00 17.94 -9.43
N TYR A 14 -2.23 17.75 -10.74
CA TYR A 14 -2.18 18.84 -11.70
C TYR A 14 -3.32 19.85 -11.49
N ARG A 15 -4.52 19.38 -11.12
CA ARG A 15 -5.64 20.27 -10.70
C ARG A 15 -5.28 21.08 -9.46
N PHE A 16 -4.65 20.47 -8.46
CA PHE A 16 -4.17 21.19 -7.27
C PHE A 16 -3.15 22.28 -7.65
N ALA A 17 -2.25 21.99 -8.59
CA ALA A 17 -1.22 22.92 -9.03
C ALA A 17 -1.74 24.14 -9.81
N LYS A 18 -2.97 24.11 -10.34
CA LYS A 18 -3.54 25.19 -11.15
C LYS A 18 -3.42 26.58 -10.50
N GLN A 19 -3.57 26.66 -9.17
CA GLN A 19 -3.43 27.91 -8.43
C GLN A 19 -2.06 28.57 -8.60
N PHE A 20 -0.99 27.78 -8.74
CA PHE A 20 0.38 28.28 -8.91
C PHE A 20 0.63 28.77 -10.33
N TYR A 21 0.02 28.11 -11.32
CA TYR A 21 0.02 28.57 -12.70
C TYR A 21 -0.67 29.93 -12.83
N ASP A 22 -1.84 30.07 -12.22
CA ASP A 22 -2.57 31.35 -12.20
C ASP A 22 -1.74 32.44 -11.51
N TYR A 23 -1.12 32.15 -10.37
CA TYR A 23 -0.26 33.09 -9.62
C TYR A 23 0.99 33.54 -10.39
N LYS A 24 1.63 32.62 -11.13
CA LYS A 24 2.83 32.92 -11.94
C LYS A 24 2.51 33.47 -13.33
N GLU A 25 1.23 33.60 -13.67
CA GLU A 25 0.76 34.00 -15.01
C GLU A 25 1.29 33.06 -16.12
N ILE A 26 1.49 31.78 -15.80
CA ILE A 26 1.94 30.75 -16.74
C ILE A 26 0.71 30.06 -17.34
N LYS A 27 0.74 29.81 -18.66
CA LYS A 27 -0.36 29.12 -19.34
C LYS A 27 -0.53 27.69 -18.79
N TYR A 28 -1.64 27.45 -18.10
CA TYR A 28 -2.07 26.12 -17.68
C TYR A 28 -2.63 25.34 -18.89
N ILE A 29 -2.02 24.20 -19.22
CA ILE A 29 -2.47 23.32 -20.30
C ILE A 29 -3.19 22.13 -19.65
N PRO A 30 -4.52 21.98 -19.82
CA PRO A 30 -5.26 20.86 -19.24
C PRO A 30 -4.60 19.50 -19.51
N TYR A 31 -4.70 18.58 -18.56
CA TYR A 31 -4.02 17.28 -18.63
C TYR A 31 -4.31 16.55 -19.95
N GLU A 32 -5.56 16.61 -20.43
CA GLU A 32 -6.03 15.98 -21.67
C GLU A 32 -5.30 16.49 -22.93
N GLU A 33 -4.81 17.72 -22.88
CA GLU A 33 -4.06 18.40 -23.94
C GLU A 33 -2.54 18.30 -23.77
N ASN A 34 -2.05 18.07 -22.55
CA ASN A 34 -0.61 17.99 -22.25
C ASN A 34 -0.02 16.62 -22.61
N LYS A 35 0.43 16.48 -23.87
CA LYS A 35 0.99 15.22 -24.39
C LYS A 35 2.31 14.81 -23.74
N SER A 36 3.12 15.77 -23.31
CA SER A 36 4.39 15.50 -22.61
C SER A 36 4.12 14.87 -21.25
N LEU A 37 3.18 15.45 -20.48
CA LEU A 37 2.77 14.95 -19.18
C LEU A 37 2.13 13.55 -19.29
N GLN A 38 1.25 13.34 -20.27
CA GLN A 38 0.68 12.02 -20.55
C GLN A 38 1.75 10.97 -20.87
N ALA A 39 2.79 11.32 -21.64
CA ALA A 39 3.88 10.40 -21.96
C ALA A 39 4.69 10.03 -20.71
N MET A 40 5.03 11.01 -19.87
CA MET A 40 5.73 10.75 -18.60
C MET A 40 4.92 9.84 -17.68
N VAL A 41 3.63 10.10 -17.50
CA VAL A 41 2.76 9.25 -16.66
C VAL A 41 2.72 7.82 -17.17
N ARG A 42 2.76 7.60 -18.50
CA ARG A 42 2.88 6.25 -19.10
C ARG A 42 4.23 5.61 -18.81
N ASP A 43 5.32 6.35 -18.97
CA ASP A 43 6.68 5.85 -18.75
C ASP A 43 6.88 5.47 -17.28
N LEU A 44 6.42 6.29 -16.33
CA LEU A 44 6.46 5.98 -14.91
C LEU A 44 5.58 4.80 -14.53
N ALA A 45 4.39 4.68 -15.13
CA ALA A 45 3.55 3.51 -14.96
C ALA A 45 4.25 2.23 -15.47
N THR A 46 4.98 2.33 -16.58
CA THR A 46 5.75 1.24 -17.19
C THR A 46 6.99 0.88 -16.39
N GLN A 47 7.73 1.88 -15.90
CA GLN A 47 8.89 1.70 -15.04
C GLN A 47 8.47 1.11 -13.70
N THR A 48 7.40 1.62 -13.09
CA THR A 48 6.83 1.06 -11.86
C THR A 48 6.48 -0.42 -12.07
N ALA A 49 5.82 -0.75 -13.18
CA ALA A 49 5.57 -2.15 -13.56
C ALA A 49 6.87 -2.96 -13.72
N THR A 50 7.94 -2.33 -14.22
CA THR A 50 9.26 -2.95 -14.46
C THR A 50 10.10 -3.14 -13.19
N ASP A 51 10.15 -2.16 -12.29
CA ASP A 51 10.89 -2.25 -11.02
C ASP A 51 10.27 -3.30 -10.09
N TYR A 52 8.95 -3.54 -10.20
CA TYR A 52 8.30 -4.68 -9.58
C TYR A 52 8.80 -6.05 -10.10
N LEU A 53 9.34 -6.12 -11.33
CA LEU A 53 9.89 -7.36 -11.92
C LEU A 53 11.19 -7.79 -11.22
N ASN A 54 12.03 -6.84 -10.84
CA ASN A 54 13.36 -7.11 -10.26
C ASN A 54 13.30 -7.76 -8.87
N LEU A 55 12.21 -7.56 -8.12
CA LEU A 55 11.99 -8.20 -6.81
C LEU A 55 11.65 -9.70 -6.89
N SER A 56 11.35 -10.22 -8.09
CA SER A 56 10.82 -11.57 -8.29
C SER A 56 11.86 -12.60 -8.77
N ASN A 57 13.16 -12.30 -8.70
CA ASN A 57 14.23 -13.16 -9.22
C ASN A 57 14.45 -14.51 -8.48
N THR A 58 13.47 -15.01 -7.71
CA THR A 58 13.56 -16.27 -6.98
C THR A 58 12.38 -17.21 -7.30
N LEU A 59 12.63 -18.17 -8.19
CA LEU A 59 11.90 -19.44 -8.41
C LEU A 59 10.69 -19.43 -9.37
N GLY A 60 10.56 -20.53 -10.14
CA GLY A 60 9.60 -20.71 -11.24
C GLY A 60 8.21 -21.22 -10.86
N PHE A 61 7.37 -21.48 -11.87
CA PHE A 61 5.91 -21.35 -11.74
C PHE A 61 5.06 -22.32 -12.60
N ARG A 62 3.73 -22.26 -12.42
CA ARG A 62 2.70 -23.03 -13.14
C ARG A 62 1.44 -22.16 -13.32
N LYS A 63 0.99 -21.93 -14.56
CA LYS A 63 -0.27 -21.20 -14.91
C LYS A 63 -1.29 -22.15 -15.56
N VAL A 64 -2.58 -21.81 -15.49
CA VAL A 64 -3.63 -22.43 -16.31
C VAL A 64 -4.26 -21.35 -17.18
N VAL A 65 -4.09 -21.43 -18.50
CA VAL A 65 -4.69 -20.53 -19.50
C VAL A 65 -5.60 -21.37 -20.37
N ASP A 66 -6.87 -20.99 -20.53
CA ASP A 66 -7.87 -21.70 -21.33
C ASP A 66 -7.96 -23.21 -21.03
N GLY A 67 -7.87 -23.58 -19.75
CA GLY A 67 -7.91 -24.97 -19.28
C GLY A 67 -6.64 -25.78 -19.55
N LYS A 68 -5.58 -25.18 -20.11
CA LYS A 68 -4.28 -25.83 -20.34
C LYS A 68 -3.23 -25.33 -19.36
N VAL A 69 -2.47 -26.28 -18.82
CA VAL A 69 -1.34 -25.99 -17.94
C VAL A 69 -0.18 -25.47 -18.79
N VAL A 70 0.23 -24.22 -18.57
CA VAL A 70 1.37 -23.58 -19.23
C VAL A 70 2.43 -23.30 -18.17
N TYR A 71 3.66 -23.68 -18.46
CA TYR A 71 4.82 -23.34 -17.64
C TYR A 71 5.40 -22.05 -18.16
N SER A 72 5.24 -20.98 -17.38
CA SER A 72 5.78 -19.65 -17.66
C SER A 72 6.77 -19.28 -16.58
N SER A 73 7.59 -18.26 -16.85
CA SER A 73 8.38 -17.65 -15.79
C SER A 73 7.46 -17.08 -14.71
N LEU A 74 7.96 -16.98 -13.47
CA LEU A 74 7.29 -16.22 -12.39
C LEU A 74 6.91 -14.82 -12.90
N ARG A 75 7.86 -14.20 -13.59
CA ARG A 75 7.76 -12.95 -14.32
C ARG A 75 6.51 -12.86 -15.22
N ASP A 76 6.27 -13.82 -16.11
CA ASP A 76 5.18 -13.70 -17.09
C ASP A 76 3.80 -13.93 -16.45
N THR A 77 3.68 -14.85 -15.48
CA THR A 77 2.43 -15.05 -14.74
C THR A 77 2.14 -13.84 -13.86
N TYR A 78 3.14 -13.31 -13.15
CA TYR A 78 2.98 -12.12 -12.33
C TYR A 78 2.56 -10.91 -13.16
N MET A 79 3.20 -10.67 -14.32
CA MET A 79 2.77 -9.62 -15.24
C MET A 79 1.35 -9.86 -15.74
N ASN A 80 1.04 -11.00 -16.36
CA ASN A 80 -0.31 -11.29 -16.87
C ASN A 80 -1.39 -11.01 -15.81
N THR A 81 -1.20 -11.46 -14.57
CA THR A 81 -2.20 -11.30 -13.52
C THR A 81 -2.37 -9.86 -13.08
N ILE A 82 -1.28 -9.11 -12.93
CA ILE A 82 -1.33 -7.70 -12.60
C ILE A 82 -1.97 -6.95 -13.77
N ASP A 83 -1.53 -7.21 -15.00
CA ASP A 83 -2.05 -6.62 -16.23
C ASP A 83 -3.56 -6.89 -16.41
N GLU A 84 -4.01 -8.13 -16.14
CA GLU A 84 -5.42 -8.54 -16.22
C GLU A 84 -6.28 -7.92 -15.12
N ALA A 85 -5.80 -7.90 -13.87
CA ALA A 85 -6.55 -7.30 -12.77
C ALA A 85 -6.57 -5.76 -12.84
N VAL A 86 -5.57 -5.16 -13.47
CA VAL A 86 -5.52 -3.74 -13.87
C VAL A 86 -6.44 -3.47 -15.07
N LEU A 87 -6.51 -4.36 -16.06
CA LEU A 87 -7.50 -4.29 -17.16
C LEU A 87 -8.94 -4.34 -16.63
N SER A 88 -9.21 -5.24 -15.69
CA SER A 88 -10.54 -5.41 -15.10
C SER A 88 -10.99 -4.16 -14.32
N LEU A 89 -10.04 -3.45 -13.69
CA LEU A 89 -10.29 -2.13 -13.08
C LEU A 89 -10.65 -1.07 -14.13
N ASN A 90 -9.90 -1.00 -15.23
CA ASN A 90 -10.15 -0.04 -16.31
C ASN A 90 -11.46 -0.33 -17.08
N GLN A 91 -11.95 -1.57 -17.05
CA GLN A 91 -13.26 -1.97 -17.57
C GLN A 91 -14.43 -1.68 -16.61
N GLY A 92 -14.16 -1.36 -15.34
CA GLY A 92 -15.17 -1.35 -14.28
C GLY A 92 -15.70 -2.75 -13.90
N THR A 93 -15.03 -3.82 -14.32
CA THR A 93 -15.37 -5.22 -14.01
C THR A 93 -14.67 -5.74 -12.74
N ALA A 94 -13.81 -4.92 -12.12
CA ALA A 94 -13.24 -5.14 -10.79
C ALA A 94 -12.97 -3.80 -10.05
N THR A 95 -12.93 -3.88 -8.72
CA THR A 95 -12.52 -2.81 -7.78
C THR A 95 -11.12 -3.06 -7.20
N TYR A 96 -10.49 -2.10 -6.48
CA TYR A 96 -9.13 -2.28 -5.91
C TYR A 96 -9.03 -3.54 -5.03
N GLN A 97 -10.06 -3.79 -4.21
CA GLN A 97 -10.10 -4.96 -3.34
C GLN A 97 -10.25 -6.26 -4.13
N GLU A 98 -11.00 -6.23 -5.24
CA GLU A 98 -11.13 -7.36 -6.15
C GLU A 98 -9.84 -7.60 -6.95
N MET A 99 -9.15 -6.55 -7.40
CA MET A 99 -7.84 -6.65 -8.06
C MET A 99 -6.81 -7.31 -7.13
N VAL A 100 -6.60 -6.76 -5.92
CA VAL A 100 -5.65 -7.35 -4.95
C VAL A 100 -6.02 -8.80 -4.64
N LYS A 101 -7.31 -9.11 -4.48
CA LYS A 101 -7.81 -10.48 -4.28
C LYS A 101 -7.49 -11.39 -5.47
N ASN A 102 -7.78 -10.96 -6.70
CA ASN A 102 -7.53 -11.73 -7.92
C ASN A 102 -6.03 -11.96 -8.16
N THR A 103 -5.22 -10.95 -7.92
CA THR A 103 -3.76 -11.05 -7.99
C THR A 103 -3.21 -12.05 -6.99
N ILE A 104 -3.63 -11.95 -5.73
CA ILE A 104 -3.23 -12.91 -4.70
C ILE A 104 -3.71 -14.32 -5.04
N LYS A 105 -4.90 -14.45 -5.66
CA LYS A 105 -5.45 -15.74 -6.07
C LYS A 105 -4.59 -16.41 -7.15
N GLU A 106 -4.22 -15.71 -8.22
CA GLU A 106 -3.38 -16.32 -9.26
C GLU A 106 -2.02 -16.70 -8.69
N LEU A 107 -1.34 -15.74 -8.04
CA LEU A 107 0.01 -15.94 -7.51
C LEU A 107 0.05 -16.93 -6.35
N GLY A 108 -1.04 -17.03 -5.59
CA GLY A 108 -1.19 -17.99 -4.52
C GLY A 108 -1.47 -19.42 -5.04
N SER A 109 -1.98 -19.56 -6.26
CA SER A 109 -2.26 -20.86 -6.87
C SER A 109 -1.02 -21.53 -7.46
N SER A 110 0.06 -20.76 -7.64
CA SER A 110 1.33 -21.21 -8.21
C SER A 110 2.40 -21.57 -7.17
N GLY A 111 2.05 -21.59 -5.87
CA GLY A 111 2.89 -22.12 -4.80
C GLY A 111 3.86 -21.14 -4.13
N ILE A 112 3.99 -19.90 -4.61
CA ILE A 112 4.83 -18.88 -3.96
C ILE A 112 4.05 -18.21 -2.83
N ARG A 113 4.62 -18.27 -1.63
CA ARG A 113 4.04 -17.66 -0.41
C ARG A 113 4.87 -16.49 0.12
N THR A 114 6.15 -16.43 -0.22
CA THR A 114 7.10 -15.45 0.31
C THR A 114 8.01 -14.90 -0.78
N VAL A 115 8.31 -13.61 -0.68
CA VAL A 115 9.35 -12.90 -1.45
C VAL A 115 10.58 -12.79 -0.55
N ASN A 116 11.74 -13.19 -1.08
CA ASN A 116 13.03 -13.06 -0.41
C ASN A 116 13.77 -11.88 -1.03
N TYR A 117 14.24 -10.95 -0.20
CA TYR A 117 15.02 -9.80 -0.62
C TYR A 117 16.52 -10.11 -0.48
N GLU A 118 17.37 -9.48 -1.29
CA GLU A 118 18.83 -9.65 -1.24
C GLU A 118 19.43 -9.32 0.14
N SER A 119 18.75 -8.45 0.90
CA SER A 119 19.08 -8.11 2.29
C SER A 119 18.91 -9.27 3.28
N GLY A 120 18.43 -10.44 2.84
CA GLY A 120 18.08 -11.57 3.70
C GLY A 120 16.74 -11.42 4.42
N TYR A 121 16.04 -10.30 4.21
CA TYR A 121 14.68 -10.11 4.68
C TYR A 121 13.72 -10.94 3.82
N SER A 122 12.68 -11.50 4.44
CA SER A 122 11.61 -12.21 3.74
C SER A 122 10.26 -11.65 4.15
N ARG A 123 9.34 -11.58 3.19
CA ARG A 123 7.97 -11.11 3.42
C ARG A 123 6.97 -11.98 2.67
N ARG A 124 5.74 -12.08 3.19
CA ARG A 124 4.66 -12.75 2.45
C ARG A 124 4.33 -12.03 1.15
N LEU A 125 4.08 -12.79 0.10
CA LEU A 125 3.80 -12.27 -1.25
C LEU A 125 2.63 -11.28 -1.25
N ASP A 126 1.54 -11.61 -0.56
CA ASP A 126 0.36 -10.75 -0.50
C ASP A 126 0.63 -9.40 0.17
N SER A 127 1.56 -9.35 1.12
CA SER A 127 1.98 -8.12 1.78
C SER A 127 2.94 -7.32 0.89
N SER A 128 3.86 -8.00 0.19
CA SER A 128 4.77 -7.37 -0.77
C SER A 128 4.01 -6.72 -1.94
N VAL A 129 3.03 -7.42 -2.53
CA VAL A 129 2.20 -6.87 -3.63
C VAL A 129 1.51 -5.57 -3.22
N ARG A 130 0.85 -5.56 -2.06
CA ARG A 130 0.15 -4.35 -1.58
C ARG A 130 1.09 -3.18 -1.31
N MET A 131 2.23 -3.46 -0.67
CA MET A 131 3.25 -2.47 -0.36
C MET A 131 3.78 -1.84 -1.65
N ASN A 132 4.19 -2.69 -2.57
CA ASN A 132 4.73 -2.32 -3.85
C ASN A 132 3.77 -1.38 -4.60
N ILE A 133 2.49 -1.78 -4.78
CA ILE A 133 1.48 -0.94 -5.43
C ILE A 133 1.40 0.47 -4.81
N MET A 134 1.40 0.57 -3.48
CA MET A 134 1.34 1.85 -2.78
C MET A 134 2.60 2.69 -2.98
N ASP A 135 3.77 2.07 -3.00
CA ASP A 135 5.05 2.75 -3.29
C ASP A 135 5.11 3.23 -4.75
N GLY A 136 4.57 2.49 -5.71
CA GLY A 136 4.51 2.96 -7.11
C GLY A 136 3.64 4.21 -7.27
N MET A 137 2.45 4.22 -6.66
CA MET A 137 1.59 5.42 -6.65
C MET A 137 2.25 6.61 -5.93
N ARG A 138 3.11 6.33 -4.94
CA ARG A 138 3.90 7.32 -4.20
C ARG A 138 5.03 7.92 -5.05
N ASN A 139 5.73 7.07 -5.80
CA ASN A 139 6.78 7.50 -6.70
C ASN A 139 6.21 8.35 -7.83
N LEU A 140 5.09 7.94 -8.43
CA LEU A 140 4.41 8.76 -9.44
C LEU A 140 4.07 10.15 -8.90
N HIS A 141 3.42 10.20 -7.74
CA HIS A 141 3.08 11.47 -7.08
C HIS A 141 4.32 12.35 -6.94
N ASN A 142 5.42 11.79 -6.43
CA ASN A 142 6.67 12.55 -6.25
C ASN A 142 7.23 13.09 -7.58
N GLU A 143 7.19 12.30 -8.66
CA GLU A 143 7.64 12.78 -9.99
C GLU A 143 6.71 13.84 -10.58
N MET A 144 5.39 13.67 -10.45
CA MET A 144 4.41 14.70 -10.84
C MET A 144 4.67 16.02 -10.13
N GLN A 145 4.96 15.96 -8.83
CA GLN A 145 5.27 17.15 -8.05
C GLN A 145 6.58 17.82 -8.49
N LYS A 146 7.59 17.05 -8.93
CA LYS A 146 8.82 17.63 -9.51
C LYS A 146 8.55 18.37 -10.81
N VAL A 147 7.73 17.80 -11.70
CA VAL A 147 7.33 18.47 -12.94
C VAL A 147 6.63 19.78 -12.65
N ILE A 148 5.66 19.77 -11.73
CA ILE A 148 4.95 20.97 -11.30
C ILE A 148 5.95 22.00 -10.76
N ALA A 149 6.88 21.57 -9.91
CA ALA A 149 7.91 22.43 -9.33
C ALA A 149 8.78 23.11 -10.40
N GLU A 150 9.19 22.36 -11.43
CA GLU A 150 9.97 22.87 -12.56
C GLU A 150 9.16 23.85 -13.44
N GLU A 151 7.89 23.54 -13.70
CA GLU A 151 7.02 24.33 -14.57
C GLU A 151 6.65 25.69 -13.96
N VAL A 152 6.34 25.74 -12.66
CA VAL A 152 5.86 26.97 -11.98
C VAL A 152 6.87 27.56 -10.99
N GLY A 153 8.01 26.93 -10.77
CA GLY A 153 9.05 27.43 -9.86
C GLY A 153 8.59 27.50 -8.40
N THR A 154 8.13 26.36 -7.85
CA THR A 154 7.77 26.24 -6.42
C THR A 154 8.99 26.38 -5.51
N ASP A 155 8.83 27.03 -4.36
CA ASP A 155 9.91 27.31 -3.39
C ASP A 155 9.70 26.65 -2.02
N GLY A 156 8.64 25.87 -1.86
CA GLY A 156 8.39 25.08 -0.66
C GLY A 156 7.66 23.76 -0.89
N ILE A 157 7.54 23.01 0.21
CA ILE A 157 6.91 21.69 0.28
C ILE A 157 5.94 21.67 1.46
N GLU A 158 4.73 21.16 1.23
CA GLU A 158 3.77 20.79 2.28
C GLU A 158 3.68 19.27 2.42
N ILE A 159 3.78 18.77 3.65
CA ILE A 159 3.68 17.32 3.94
C ILE A 159 2.22 16.95 4.24
N SER A 160 1.67 15.94 3.58
CA SER A 160 0.31 15.47 3.83
C SER A 160 0.10 14.96 5.27
N VAL A 161 -1.12 14.98 5.79
CA VAL A 161 -1.44 14.46 7.14
C VAL A 161 -2.16 13.12 7.07
N HIS A 162 -1.91 12.24 8.03
CA HIS A 162 -2.79 11.11 8.32
C HIS A 162 -2.98 10.89 9.83
N GLU A 163 -4.14 10.34 10.22
CA GLU A 163 -4.63 10.29 11.61
C GLU A 163 -3.71 9.59 12.61
N ASN A 164 -2.99 8.54 12.18
CA ASN A 164 -2.17 7.73 13.07
C ASN A 164 -0.68 7.79 12.69
N PRO A 165 -0.02 8.96 12.80
CA PRO A 165 1.38 9.13 12.44
C PRO A 165 2.29 8.23 13.28
N ALA A 166 3.38 7.79 12.65
CA ALA A 166 4.49 7.23 13.40
C ALA A 166 5.20 8.35 14.18
N GLU A 167 5.83 7.99 15.30
CA GLU A 167 6.49 8.93 16.22
C GLU A 167 7.53 9.84 15.52
N ASP A 168 8.31 9.28 14.60
CA ASP A 168 9.32 10.02 13.83
C ASP A 168 8.73 10.96 12.76
N HIS A 169 7.42 10.96 12.52
CA HIS A 169 6.73 11.79 11.53
C HIS A 169 5.65 12.71 12.14
N LYS A 170 5.27 12.52 13.41
CA LYS A 170 4.12 13.20 14.00
C LYS A 170 4.30 14.73 14.10
N ASP A 171 5.52 15.19 14.33
CA ASP A 171 5.83 16.61 14.51
C ASP A 171 6.15 17.34 13.20
N ILE A 172 6.22 16.62 12.08
CA ILE A 172 6.61 17.17 10.77
C ILE A 172 5.47 17.12 9.74
N GLN A 173 4.52 16.19 9.87
CA GLN A 173 3.38 16.14 8.97
C GLN A 173 2.50 17.39 9.06
N GLY A 174 1.87 17.76 7.94
CA GLY A 174 0.98 18.92 7.86
C GLY A 174 1.67 20.28 7.81
N LYS A 175 3.00 20.32 7.99
CA LYS A 175 3.77 21.55 7.97
C LYS A 175 4.27 21.87 6.55
N GLN A 176 4.44 23.16 6.32
CA GLN A 176 5.10 23.71 5.15
C GLN A 176 6.55 24.03 5.48
N PHE A 177 7.45 23.76 4.53
CA PHE A 177 8.88 24.01 4.63
C PHE A 177 9.35 24.67 3.34
N THR A 178 10.34 25.56 3.41
CA THR A 178 11.08 25.92 2.20
C THR A 178 11.81 24.69 1.65
N ASN A 179 12.15 24.69 0.35
CA ASN A 179 12.88 23.57 -0.26
C ASN A 179 14.17 23.21 0.50
N ALA A 180 14.91 24.22 0.98
CA ALA A 180 16.15 24.02 1.73
C ALA A 180 15.92 23.42 3.13
N GLU A 181 14.87 23.86 3.83
CA GLU A 181 14.49 23.30 5.14
C GLU A 181 14.03 21.85 5.01
N PHE A 182 13.22 21.56 3.98
CA PHE A 182 12.75 20.20 3.72
C PHE A 182 13.92 19.27 3.37
N GLU A 183 14.82 19.68 2.48
CA GLU A 183 15.97 18.85 2.09
C GLU A 183 16.84 18.50 3.30
N LYS A 184 17.13 19.49 4.15
CA LYS A 184 17.88 19.28 5.38
C LYS A 184 17.14 18.29 6.31
N LEU A 185 15.86 18.57 6.61
CA LEU A 185 15.04 17.71 7.46
C LEU A 185 15.04 16.27 6.93
N ASN A 186 14.76 16.10 5.64
CA ASN A 186 14.59 14.79 5.02
C ASN A 186 15.89 13.99 4.98
N SER A 187 17.05 14.65 4.85
CA SER A 187 18.37 14.02 4.90
C SER A 187 18.74 13.46 6.29
N GLU A 188 18.17 14.02 7.36
CA GLU A 188 18.42 13.60 8.74
C GLU A 188 17.48 12.45 9.18
N LEU A 189 16.38 12.23 8.46
CA LEU A 189 15.42 11.17 8.76
C LEU A 189 15.94 9.79 8.34
N LYS A 190 15.85 8.82 9.26
CA LYS A 190 16.09 7.39 8.94
C LYS A 190 15.11 6.86 7.90
N ARG A 191 13.89 7.42 7.89
CA ARG A 191 12.84 7.11 6.92
C ARG A 191 12.47 8.42 6.25
N PRO A 192 13.06 8.72 5.08
CA PRO A 192 12.70 9.92 4.34
C PRO A 192 11.21 9.98 4.04
N ILE A 193 10.64 11.18 4.04
CA ILE A 193 9.23 11.44 3.75
C ILE A 193 8.89 10.93 2.35
N SER A 194 7.69 10.41 2.19
CA SER A 194 7.22 9.80 0.94
C SER A 194 8.03 8.56 0.51
N THR A 195 8.72 7.90 1.46
CA THR A 195 9.39 6.62 1.23
C THR A 195 8.98 5.56 2.27
N MET A 196 9.40 4.31 2.05
CA MET A 196 9.27 3.21 3.03
C MET A 196 7.83 3.01 3.57
N ASN A 197 6.81 3.27 2.75
CA ASN A 197 5.40 3.19 3.13
C ASN A 197 5.02 3.99 4.38
N CYS A 198 5.60 5.18 4.56
CA CYS A 198 5.22 6.10 5.64
C CYS A 198 3.79 6.65 5.53
N TYR A 199 3.10 6.47 4.38
CA TYR A 199 1.78 7.03 4.05
C TYR A 199 1.74 8.54 3.77
N HIS A 200 2.85 9.27 3.98
CA HIS A 200 2.96 10.69 3.62
C HIS A 200 3.17 10.89 2.13
N TYR A 201 2.52 11.90 1.57
CA TYR A 201 2.79 12.50 0.27
C TYR A 201 3.41 13.88 0.49
N ILE A 202 4.20 14.36 -0.47
CA ILE A 202 4.75 15.72 -0.47
C ILE A 202 4.07 16.53 -1.56
N PHE A 203 3.74 17.78 -1.30
CA PHE A 203 3.16 18.69 -2.29
C PHE A 203 4.10 19.86 -2.48
N ASN A 204 4.57 20.07 -3.71
CA ASN A 204 5.35 21.26 -4.04
C ASN A 204 4.40 22.47 -4.10
N ILE A 205 4.76 23.53 -3.40
CA ILE A 205 3.95 24.73 -3.21
C ILE A 205 4.78 25.99 -3.43
N ILE A 206 4.10 27.10 -3.71
CA ILE A 206 4.69 28.43 -3.57
C ILE A 206 4.36 28.93 -2.16
N MET A 207 5.40 29.18 -1.36
CA MET A 207 5.28 29.65 0.02
C MET A 207 4.49 30.96 0.06
N GLY A 208 3.52 31.03 0.97
CA GLY A 208 2.64 32.19 1.12
C GLY A 208 1.54 32.32 0.07
N VAL A 209 1.52 31.48 -0.97
CA VAL A 209 0.40 31.37 -1.92
C VAL A 209 -0.55 30.25 -1.50
N SER A 210 -0.02 29.10 -1.07
CA SER A 210 -0.81 28.03 -0.49
C SER A 210 -0.94 28.25 1.02
N GLU A 211 -2.16 28.44 1.51
CA GLU A 211 -2.42 28.38 2.95
C GLU A 211 -2.19 26.94 3.46
N PRO A 212 -1.63 26.76 4.69
CA PRO A 212 -1.49 25.43 5.28
C PRO A 212 -2.85 24.73 5.36
N ARG A 213 -2.90 23.47 4.91
CA ARG A 213 -4.16 22.72 4.89
C ARG A 213 -4.72 22.44 6.28
N TYR A 214 -3.86 22.37 7.29
CA TYR A 214 -4.21 22.11 8.67
C TYR A 214 -3.65 23.21 9.56
N SER A 215 -4.47 23.67 10.49
CA SER A 215 -4.03 24.53 11.58
C SER A 215 -3.18 23.74 12.58
N GLN A 216 -2.36 24.44 13.37
CA GLN A 216 -1.56 23.80 14.41
C GLN A 216 -2.46 23.09 15.44
N GLU A 217 -3.61 23.67 15.78
CA GLU A 217 -4.59 23.06 16.70
C GLU A 217 -5.15 21.73 16.15
N GLU A 218 -5.39 21.61 14.85
CA GLU A 218 -5.82 20.36 14.23
C GLU A 218 -4.70 19.30 14.24
N LEU A 219 -3.46 19.70 13.98
CA LEU A 219 -2.31 18.79 14.04
C LEU A 219 -2.05 18.27 15.46
N ASP A 220 -2.12 19.17 16.44
CA ASP A 220 -1.96 18.83 17.85
C ASP A 220 -3.07 17.87 18.29
N LYS A 221 -4.31 18.13 17.88
CA LYS A 221 -5.44 17.24 18.14
C LYS A 221 -5.27 15.85 17.53
N ILE A 222 -4.76 15.75 16.31
CA ILE A 222 -4.46 14.45 15.67
C ILE A 222 -3.41 13.68 16.49
N ASN A 223 -2.37 14.37 16.95
CA ASN A 223 -1.33 13.76 17.78
C ASN A 223 -1.88 13.32 19.14
N GLU A 224 -2.69 14.16 19.80
CA GLU A 224 -3.38 13.84 21.05
C GLU A 224 -4.32 12.65 20.89
N ASP A 225 -5.12 12.59 19.82
CA ASP A 225 -6.04 11.47 19.56
C ASP A 225 -5.27 10.17 19.29
N ASN A 226 -4.13 10.23 18.59
CA ASN A 226 -3.25 9.08 18.39
C ASN A 226 -2.62 8.60 19.71
N GLU A 227 -2.14 9.51 20.56
CA GLU A 227 -1.54 9.20 21.87
C GLU A 227 -2.56 8.70 22.89
N LYS A 228 -3.78 9.25 22.86
CA LYS A 228 -4.91 8.85 23.68
C LYS A 228 -5.26 7.39 23.49
N GLY A 229 -5.10 6.86 22.27
CA GLY A 229 -5.04 5.42 22.03
C GLY A 229 -6.15 4.59 22.67
N PHE A 230 -5.79 3.39 23.14
CA PHE A 230 -6.70 2.45 23.79
C PHE A 230 -5.96 1.43 24.67
N GLU A 231 -6.71 0.80 25.57
CA GLU A 231 -6.23 -0.29 26.44
C GLU A 231 -6.61 -1.66 25.85
N LEU A 232 -5.64 -2.59 25.79
CA LEU A 232 -5.88 -3.98 25.39
C LEU A 232 -5.00 -4.91 26.22
N ASP A 233 -5.57 -5.97 26.79
CA ASP A 233 -4.87 -6.93 27.65
C ASP A 233 -4.12 -6.26 28.83
N GLY A 234 -4.63 -5.14 29.36
CA GLY A 234 -4.01 -4.40 30.46
C GLY A 234 -2.76 -3.58 30.07
N LYS A 235 -2.59 -3.30 28.78
CA LYS A 235 -1.55 -2.42 28.25
C LYS A 235 -2.15 -1.32 27.37
N HIS A 236 -1.66 -0.10 27.58
CA HIS A 236 -1.93 1.05 26.71
C HIS A 236 -1.22 0.91 25.37
N TYR A 237 -1.93 1.26 24.30
CA TYR A 237 -1.42 1.38 22.94
C TYR A 237 -1.87 2.70 22.34
N THR A 238 -0.96 3.43 21.69
CA THR A 238 -1.34 4.48 20.74
C THR A 238 -2.13 3.89 19.57
N ASN A 239 -2.89 4.71 18.84
CA ASN A 239 -3.62 4.23 17.65
C ASN A 239 -2.66 3.70 16.58
N TYR A 240 -1.51 4.37 16.38
CA TYR A 240 -0.44 3.88 15.51
C TYR A 240 0.01 2.47 15.90
N GLU A 241 0.34 2.23 17.17
CA GLU A 241 0.73 0.90 17.66
C GLU A 241 -0.40 -0.12 17.50
N GLY A 242 -1.66 0.30 17.65
CA GLY A 242 -2.84 -0.49 17.33
C GLY A 242 -2.86 -0.96 15.88
N THR A 243 -2.57 -0.07 14.92
CA THR A 243 -2.46 -0.47 13.50
C THR A 243 -1.33 -1.47 13.27
N GLN A 244 -0.21 -1.34 14.01
CA GLN A 244 0.90 -2.30 13.93
C GLN A 244 0.49 -3.66 14.52
N LEU A 245 -0.26 -3.67 15.61
CA LEU A 245 -0.78 -4.88 16.23
C LEU A 245 -1.80 -5.58 15.34
N GLN A 246 -2.70 -4.83 14.68
CA GLN A 246 -3.59 -5.35 13.63
C GLN A 246 -2.78 -6.07 12.55
N ARG A 247 -1.76 -5.43 11.96
CA ARG A 247 -0.91 -6.02 10.91
C ARG A 247 -0.20 -7.31 11.37
N ARG A 248 0.25 -7.37 12.62
CA ARG A 248 0.86 -8.59 13.21
C ARG A 248 -0.16 -9.73 13.31
N ILE A 249 -1.35 -9.45 13.86
CA ILE A 249 -2.42 -10.46 13.98
C ILE A 249 -2.88 -10.95 12.59
N GLU A 250 -3.06 -10.03 11.64
CA GLU A 250 -3.41 -10.36 10.25
C GLU A 250 -2.39 -11.33 9.63
N THR A 251 -1.09 -11.08 9.85
CA THR A 251 0.00 -11.92 9.34
C THR A 251 -0.01 -13.31 9.96
N GLU A 252 -0.21 -13.41 11.27
CA GLU A 252 -0.31 -14.71 11.96
C GLU A 252 -1.58 -15.48 11.56
N ILE A 253 -2.70 -14.81 11.30
CA ILE A 253 -3.90 -15.45 10.74
C ILE A 253 -3.59 -16.07 9.38
N ARG A 254 -2.97 -15.30 8.47
CA ARG A 254 -2.60 -15.79 7.14
C ARG A 254 -1.62 -16.97 7.22
N LYS A 255 -0.64 -16.91 8.11
CA LYS A 255 0.31 -18.00 8.37
C LYS A 255 -0.39 -19.28 8.83
N ASN A 256 -1.31 -19.18 9.80
CA ASN A 256 -2.05 -20.36 10.26
C ASN A 256 -3.01 -20.91 9.17
N LYS A 257 -3.52 -20.06 8.27
CA LYS A 257 -4.28 -20.52 7.10
C LYS A 257 -3.41 -21.33 6.13
N ASP A 258 -2.17 -20.94 5.90
CA ASP A 258 -1.23 -21.74 5.10
C ASP A 258 -0.94 -23.09 5.77
N ILE A 259 -0.67 -23.09 7.07
CA ILE A 259 -0.45 -24.33 7.85
C ILE A 259 -1.66 -25.25 7.72
N HIS A 260 -2.88 -24.71 7.82
CA HIS A 260 -4.11 -25.47 7.67
C HIS A 260 -4.24 -26.10 6.27
N ILE A 261 -3.90 -25.36 5.21
CA ILE A 261 -3.91 -25.86 3.83
C ILE A 261 -2.93 -27.03 3.68
N ILE A 262 -1.70 -26.88 4.20
CA ILE A 262 -0.65 -27.91 4.12
C ILE A 262 -1.07 -29.15 4.93
N ALA A 263 -1.58 -28.96 6.15
CA ALA A 263 -2.04 -30.04 7.02
C ALA A 263 -3.18 -30.84 6.37
N LYS A 264 -4.09 -30.16 5.68
CA LYS A 264 -5.15 -30.81 4.91
C LYS A 264 -4.60 -31.63 3.74
N ALA A 265 -3.62 -31.10 3.02
CA ALA A 265 -2.98 -31.83 1.92
C ALA A 265 -2.20 -33.07 2.39
N SER A 266 -1.65 -33.04 3.61
CA SER A 266 -0.92 -34.17 4.21
C SER A 266 -1.77 -35.12 5.04
N GLY A 267 -3.08 -34.86 5.21
CA GLY A 267 -3.97 -35.68 6.04
C GLY A 267 -3.69 -35.57 7.54
N ASN A 268 -3.00 -34.53 8.01
CA ASN A 268 -2.66 -34.33 9.41
C ASN A 268 -3.83 -33.68 10.18
N ASN A 269 -4.76 -34.50 10.68
CA ASN A 269 -5.98 -34.04 11.37
C ASN A 269 -5.70 -33.23 12.64
N GLU A 270 -4.63 -33.53 13.38
CA GLU A 270 -4.25 -32.78 14.58
C GLU A 270 -3.85 -31.34 14.22
N LEU A 271 -2.97 -31.18 13.23
CA LEU A 271 -2.50 -29.87 12.78
C LEU A 271 -3.62 -29.05 12.09
N ILE A 272 -4.57 -29.72 11.44
CA ILE A 272 -5.80 -29.08 10.93
C ILE A 272 -6.60 -28.46 12.08
N ALA A 273 -6.82 -29.22 13.16
CA ALA A 273 -7.59 -28.76 14.32
C ALA A 273 -6.88 -27.64 15.09
N GLU A 274 -5.57 -27.76 15.30
CA GLU A 274 -4.74 -26.76 15.99
C GLU A 274 -4.72 -25.43 15.21
N SER A 275 -4.38 -25.48 13.91
CA SER A 275 -4.33 -24.29 13.06
C SER A 275 -5.69 -23.60 12.95
N GLN A 276 -6.80 -24.35 12.83
CA GLN A 276 -8.14 -23.77 12.79
C GLN A 276 -8.54 -23.11 14.12
N THR A 277 -8.12 -23.69 15.25
CA THR A 277 -8.34 -23.12 16.58
C THR A 277 -7.57 -21.80 16.73
N LYS A 278 -6.29 -21.77 16.34
CA LYS A 278 -5.47 -20.53 16.35
C LYS A 278 -6.08 -19.46 15.45
N ILE A 279 -6.51 -19.79 14.24
CA ILE A 279 -7.20 -18.84 13.33
C ILE A 279 -8.41 -18.22 14.01
N ARG A 280 -9.24 -19.03 14.68
CA ARG A 280 -10.43 -18.54 15.40
C ARG A 280 -10.06 -17.61 16.55
N GLN A 281 -9.08 -17.98 17.38
CA GLN A 281 -8.62 -17.16 18.50
C GLN A 281 -8.04 -15.82 18.02
N LEU A 282 -7.15 -15.85 17.03
CA LEU A 282 -6.57 -14.64 16.44
C LEU A 282 -7.63 -13.76 15.77
N THR A 283 -8.60 -14.35 15.07
CA THR A 283 -9.71 -13.59 14.46
C THR A 283 -10.58 -12.91 15.53
N LYS A 284 -10.81 -13.58 16.67
CA LYS A 284 -11.51 -12.97 17.81
C LYS A 284 -10.70 -11.79 18.35
N LYS A 285 -9.40 -11.99 18.60
CA LYS A 285 -8.51 -10.94 19.11
C LYS A 285 -8.40 -9.75 18.14
N TYR A 286 -8.40 -10.00 16.83
CA TYR A 286 -8.40 -8.94 15.81
C TYR A 286 -9.65 -8.07 15.88
N LYS A 287 -10.82 -8.71 16.05
CA LYS A 287 -12.09 -8.00 16.21
C LYS A 287 -12.12 -7.22 17.51
N GLU A 288 -11.77 -7.86 18.62
CA GLU A 288 -11.67 -7.22 19.93
C GLU A 288 -10.77 -5.98 19.90
N LEU A 289 -9.57 -6.09 19.33
CA LEU A 289 -8.68 -4.96 19.12
C LEU A 289 -9.38 -3.82 18.36
N SER A 290 -10.03 -4.14 17.25
CA SER A 290 -10.71 -3.15 16.41
C SER A 290 -11.91 -2.52 17.13
N ASP A 291 -12.63 -3.30 17.92
CA ASP A 291 -13.78 -2.84 18.72
C ASP A 291 -13.33 -1.89 19.83
N VAL A 292 -12.24 -2.19 20.55
CA VAL A 292 -11.73 -1.33 21.64
C VAL A 292 -11.00 -0.08 21.14
N SER A 293 -10.31 -0.18 19.99
CA SER A 293 -9.53 0.92 19.42
C SER A 293 -10.32 1.82 18.48
N GLY A 294 -11.48 1.37 18.00
CA GLY A 294 -12.21 2.03 16.91
C GLY A 294 -11.52 1.94 15.54
N LEU A 295 -10.39 1.23 15.43
CA LEU A 295 -9.69 1.05 14.16
C LEU A 295 -10.51 0.18 13.21
N PRO A 296 -10.59 0.52 11.91
CA PRO A 296 -11.38 -0.25 10.97
C PRO A 296 -10.80 -1.66 10.77
N THR A 297 -11.67 -2.66 10.75
CA THR A 297 -11.29 -4.02 10.36
C THR A 297 -11.06 -4.12 8.86
N LYS A 298 -10.03 -4.87 8.45
CA LYS A 298 -9.66 -5.11 7.05
C LYS A 298 -9.71 -6.60 6.76
N MET A 299 -10.91 -7.18 6.87
CA MET A 299 -11.15 -8.63 6.80
C MET A 299 -10.68 -9.25 5.49
N GLU A 300 -10.69 -8.49 4.40
CA GLU A 300 -10.16 -8.85 3.10
C GLU A 300 -8.66 -9.16 3.13
N ARG A 301 -7.90 -8.51 4.02
CA ARG A 301 -6.47 -8.82 4.22
C ARG A 301 -6.27 -10.19 4.85
N LEU A 302 -7.26 -10.76 5.53
CA LEU A 302 -7.13 -12.06 6.15
C LEU A 302 -7.24 -13.22 5.14
N GLN A 303 -7.69 -12.97 3.90
CA GLN A 303 -7.95 -14.02 2.92
C GLN A 303 -6.65 -14.73 2.48
N VAL A 304 -6.74 -16.05 2.33
CA VAL A 304 -5.68 -16.91 1.79
C VAL A 304 -6.33 -17.90 0.83
N GLU A 305 -5.83 -17.95 -0.40
CA GLU A 305 -6.40 -18.82 -1.43
C GLU A 305 -6.26 -20.30 -1.05
N GLY A 306 -7.31 -21.08 -1.29
CA GLY A 306 -7.37 -22.50 -0.93
C GLY A 306 -7.73 -22.79 0.53
N PHE A 307 -7.78 -21.78 1.40
CA PHE A 307 -8.21 -21.98 2.79
C PHE A 307 -9.72 -22.20 2.87
N LYS A 308 -10.14 -23.35 3.41
CA LYS A 308 -11.52 -23.65 3.76
C LYS A 308 -11.55 -24.29 5.14
N ARG A 309 -12.40 -23.76 6.02
CA ARG A 309 -12.63 -24.38 7.34
C ARG A 309 -13.22 -25.77 7.15
N VAL A 310 -12.88 -26.68 8.05
CA VAL A 310 -13.44 -28.03 8.11
C VAL A 310 -14.28 -28.19 9.38
N ASN A 311 -15.22 -29.11 9.35
CA ASN A 311 -15.95 -29.49 10.55
C ASN A 311 -15.03 -30.32 11.45
N LEU A 312 -14.60 -29.75 12.58
CA LEU A 312 -13.69 -30.46 13.50
C LEU A 312 -14.29 -31.73 14.10
N LYS A 313 -15.63 -31.88 14.08
CA LYS A 313 -16.30 -33.10 14.54
C LYS A 313 -16.15 -34.27 13.56
N GLU A 314 -15.89 -33.98 12.29
CA GLU A 314 -15.72 -34.98 11.21
C GLU A 314 -14.26 -35.44 11.05
N LEU A 315 -13.32 -34.87 11.84
CA LEU A 315 -11.90 -35.24 11.83
C LEU A 315 -11.54 -36.32 12.88
N LYS A 316 -12.49 -36.66 13.75
CA LYS A 316 -12.39 -37.74 14.75
C LYS A 316 -12.94 -39.02 14.16
#